data_AF-A0A7X9A7K2-F1
#
_entry.id   AF-A0A7X9A7K2-F1
#
_cell.length_a   1.000
_cell.length_b   1.000
_cell.length_c   1.000
_cell.angle_alpha   90.00
_cell.angle_beta   90.00
_cell.angle_gamma   90.00
#
_symmetry.space_group_name_H-M   'P 1'
#
loop_
_entity.id
_entity.type
_entity.pdbx_description
1 polymer ?
#
loop_
_entity_poly.entity_id
_entity_poly.type
_entity_poly.pdbx_seq_one_letter_code
_entity_poly.pdbx_strand_id
1 'polypeptide(L)'
;AQGTYEYNQKKYLLVDLPGTYSLFANSPEEQVARDFICFGRPDVTVVVVDATCLERNLNLVLQVLEITGKVVVCVNLLDEAKRKGTRINLNKLSGELGVPVIGTTARKKIGLDKLKQAVEKIAEDKVRVKPTVIRYDSDIEEKIKNIIAGLSPEICTSFNPRWLALRILEGDQTIFEVLDQKINYPIPFDNEEEVRR
;
A
#
# COMPACT_ATOMS: atom_id res chain seq x y z
N ALA A 1 6.05 -4.30 -14.19
CA ALA A 1 5.47 -4.14 -15.55
C ALA A 1 4.48 -2.98 -15.53
N GLN A 2 4.14 -2.35 -16.67
CA GLN A 2 3.15 -1.25 -16.68
C GLN A 2 2.00 -1.54 -17.65
N GLY A 3 0.81 -1.03 -17.32
CA GLY A 3 -0.39 -1.12 -18.14
C GLY A 3 -1.27 0.10 -17.96
N THR A 4 -2.17 0.35 -18.90
CA THR A 4 -3.14 1.45 -18.77
C THR A 4 -4.55 0.95 -19.01
N TYR A 5 -5.52 1.59 -18.36
CA TYR A 5 -6.94 1.38 -18.64
C TYR A 5 -7.71 2.69 -18.53
N GLU A 6 -8.88 2.71 -19.14
CA GLU A 6 -9.83 3.81 -19.03
C GLU A 6 -11.03 3.41 -18.17
N TYR A 7 -11.47 4.32 -17.32
CA TYR A 7 -12.67 4.19 -16.50
C TYR A 7 -13.25 5.58 -16.26
N ASN A 8 -14.57 5.76 -16.45
CA ASN A 8 -15.26 7.05 -16.32
C ASN A 8 -14.55 8.22 -17.05
N GLN A 9 -14.11 7.99 -18.30
CA GLN A 9 -13.39 8.98 -19.13
C GLN A 9 -12.05 9.47 -18.54
N LYS A 10 -11.49 8.72 -17.59
CA LYS A 10 -10.17 8.95 -17.00
C LYS A 10 -9.24 7.81 -17.33
N LYS A 11 -8.00 8.15 -17.66
CA LYS A 11 -6.92 7.19 -17.91
C LYS A 11 -6.19 6.91 -16.61
N TYR A 12 -5.99 5.65 -16.31
CA TYR A 12 -5.26 5.17 -15.15
C TYR A 12 -4.02 4.39 -15.60
N LEU A 13 -2.89 4.67 -14.97
CA LEU A 13 -1.65 3.91 -15.10
C LEU A 13 -1.58 2.86 -13.98
N LEU A 14 -1.41 1.59 -14.32
CA LEU A 14 -1.07 0.55 -13.36
C LEU A 14 0.42 0.26 -13.48
N VAL A 15 1.08 0.27 -12.33
CA VAL A 15 2.43 -0.23 -12.18
C VAL A 15 2.36 -1.50 -11.35
N ASP A 16 2.79 -2.60 -11.95
CA ASP A 16 2.90 -3.90 -11.30
C ASP A 16 4.25 -4.00 -10.59
N LEU A 17 4.18 -4.16 -9.27
CA LEU A 17 5.33 -4.33 -8.40
C LEU A 17 5.70 -5.80 -8.29
N PRO A 18 6.98 -6.13 -8.04
CA PRO A 18 7.37 -7.49 -7.75
C PRO A 18 6.51 -8.10 -6.63
N GLY A 19 6.04 -9.33 -6.84
CA GLY A 19 5.23 -10.04 -5.86
C GLY A 19 6.04 -10.30 -4.60
N THR A 20 5.57 -9.79 -3.46
CA THR A 20 6.23 -9.93 -2.17
C THR A 20 5.27 -10.41 -1.08
N TYR A 21 5.81 -11.08 -0.07
CA TYR A 21 5.11 -11.43 1.17
C TYR A 21 5.35 -10.40 2.30
N SER A 22 6.32 -9.49 2.13
CA SER A 22 6.78 -8.56 3.16
C SER A 22 7.49 -7.32 2.56
N LEU A 23 7.36 -6.19 3.24
CA LEU A 23 8.08 -4.94 2.93
C LEU A 23 9.26 -4.66 3.86
N PHE A 24 9.72 -5.68 4.62
CA PHE A 24 10.94 -5.62 5.43
C PHE A 24 12.24 -5.57 4.59
N ALA A 25 12.16 -5.60 3.24
CA ALA A 25 13.29 -5.36 2.34
C ALA A 25 14.45 -6.36 2.47
N ASN A 26 14.14 -7.62 2.79
CA ASN A 26 15.14 -8.70 2.89
C ASN A 26 15.57 -9.25 1.53
N SER A 27 14.85 -8.91 0.45
CA SER A 27 15.24 -9.20 -0.92
C SER A 27 15.20 -7.93 -1.80
N PRO A 28 15.94 -7.93 -2.93
CA PRO A 28 15.89 -6.83 -3.89
C PRO A 28 14.47 -6.54 -4.41
N GLU A 29 13.64 -7.57 -4.58
CA GLU A 29 12.26 -7.44 -5.01
C GLU A 29 11.40 -6.72 -3.95
N GLU A 30 11.59 -7.07 -2.67
CA GLU A 30 10.92 -6.41 -1.55
C GLU A 30 11.34 -4.95 -1.41
N GLN A 31 12.63 -4.66 -1.62
CA GLN A 31 13.18 -3.30 -1.63
C GLN A 31 12.53 -2.46 -2.72
N VAL A 32 12.48 -2.96 -3.96
CA VAL A 32 11.85 -2.26 -5.09
C VAL A 32 10.37 -1.97 -4.82
N ALA A 33 9.62 -2.94 -4.27
CA ALA A 33 8.21 -2.75 -3.95
C ALA A 33 8.02 -1.69 -2.84
N ARG A 34 8.80 -1.77 -1.76
CA ARG A 34 8.78 -0.80 -0.66
C ARG A 34 9.09 0.61 -1.16
N ASP A 35 10.15 0.73 -1.94
CA ASP A 35 10.63 2.01 -2.43
C ASP A 35 9.62 2.63 -3.39
N PHE A 36 8.96 1.84 -4.23
CA PHE A 36 7.91 2.37 -5.10
C PHE A 36 6.69 2.86 -4.29
N ILE A 37 6.26 2.13 -3.26
CA ILE A 37 5.12 2.54 -2.43
C ILE A 37 5.45 3.82 -1.64
N CYS A 38 6.68 3.93 -1.14
CA CYS A 38 7.13 5.07 -0.33
C CYS A 38 7.46 6.31 -1.19
N PHE A 39 8.25 6.13 -2.26
CA PHE A 39 8.82 7.23 -3.06
C PHE A 39 8.08 7.48 -4.37
N GLY A 40 7.39 6.47 -4.92
CA GLY A 40 6.64 6.60 -6.17
C GLY A 40 5.37 7.45 -6.06
N ARG A 41 4.95 7.81 -4.83
CA ARG A 41 3.75 8.60 -4.53
C ARG A 41 2.52 8.18 -5.35
N PRO A 42 2.13 6.90 -5.32
CA PRO A 42 0.95 6.46 -6.07
C PRO A 42 -0.31 7.13 -5.51
N ASP A 43 -1.23 7.53 -6.40
CA ASP A 43 -2.55 8.03 -6.00
C ASP A 43 -3.35 6.98 -5.22
N VAL A 44 -3.15 5.70 -5.55
CA VAL A 44 -3.79 4.56 -4.88
C VAL A 44 -2.88 3.34 -4.95
N THR A 45 -2.74 2.63 -3.84
CA THR A 45 -2.09 1.32 -3.78
C THR A 45 -3.16 0.22 -3.67
N VAL A 46 -3.18 -0.72 -4.62
CA VAL A 46 -4.06 -1.89 -4.57
C VAL A 46 -3.30 -3.09 -4.03
N VAL A 47 -3.68 -3.58 -2.86
CA VAL A 47 -3.06 -4.76 -2.24
C VAL A 47 -3.93 -5.97 -2.54
N VAL A 48 -3.43 -6.89 -3.38
CA VAL A 48 -4.14 -8.11 -3.75
C VAL A 48 -3.80 -9.23 -2.76
N VAL A 49 -4.81 -9.79 -2.10
CA VAL A 49 -4.67 -10.87 -1.11
C VAL A 49 -5.51 -12.07 -1.50
N ASP A 50 -4.99 -13.27 -1.22
CA ASP A 50 -5.71 -14.54 -1.38
C ASP A 50 -6.67 -14.78 -0.20
N ALA A 51 -7.96 -14.99 -0.51
CA ALA A 51 -9.00 -15.36 0.44
C ALA A 51 -8.71 -16.68 1.19
N THR A 52 -8.02 -17.63 0.57
CA THR A 52 -7.74 -18.95 1.16
C THR A 52 -6.65 -18.91 2.24
N CYS A 53 -5.79 -17.89 2.19
CA CYS A 53 -4.64 -17.70 3.09
C CYS A 53 -4.63 -16.28 3.68
N LEU A 54 -5.81 -15.76 4.02
CA LEU A 54 -5.99 -14.35 4.37
C LEU A 54 -5.10 -13.90 5.54
N GLU A 55 -5.02 -14.71 6.61
CA GLU A 55 -4.21 -14.39 7.81
C GLU A 55 -2.75 -14.07 7.46
N ARG A 56 -2.13 -14.90 6.61
CA ARG A 56 -0.75 -14.69 6.16
C ARG A 56 -0.60 -13.41 5.34
N ASN A 57 -1.57 -13.14 4.45
CA ASN A 57 -1.52 -12.00 3.55
C ASN A 57 -1.84 -10.67 4.24
N LEU A 58 -2.53 -10.71 5.38
CA LEU A 58 -2.85 -9.50 6.15
C LEU A 58 -1.59 -8.84 6.71
N ASN A 59 -0.49 -9.58 6.93
CA ASN A 59 0.78 -8.97 7.34
C ASN A 59 1.27 -7.94 6.31
N LEU A 60 1.22 -8.27 5.02
CA LEU A 60 1.57 -7.35 3.94
C LEU A 60 0.61 -6.14 3.92
N VAL A 61 -0.70 -6.38 4.08
CA VAL A 61 -1.70 -5.31 4.11
C VAL A 61 -1.39 -4.31 5.22
N LEU A 62 -1.09 -4.79 6.42
CA LEU A 62 -0.76 -3.94 7.57
C LEU A 62 0.50 -3.12 7.33
N GLN A 63 1.56 -3.71 6.76
CA GLN A 63 2.77 -2.97 6.40
C GLN A 63 2.52 -1.87 5.36
N VAL A 64 1.70 -2.14 4.35
CA VAL A 64 1.34 -1.12 3.35
C VAL A 64 0.52 0.01 3.99
N LEU A 65 -0.39 -0.32 4.90
CA LEU A 65 -1.18 0.67 5.66
C LEU A 65 -0.32 1.54 6.58
N GLU A 66 0.82 1.04 7.05
CA GLU A 66 1.79 1.83 7.79
C GLU A 66 2.53 2.84 6.89
N ILE A 67 2.76 2.51 5.62
CA ILE A 67 3.42 3.41 4.66
C ILE A 67 2.45 4.48 4.16
N THR A 68 1.28 4.07 3.67
CA THR A 68 0.30 4.97 3.05
C THR A 68 -1.13 4.65 3.44
N GLY A 69 -1.95 5.70 3.55
CA GLY A 69 -3.38 5.55 3.77
C GLY A 69 -4.22 5.34 2.52
N LYS A 70 -3.68 5.63 1.33
CA LYS A 70 -4.40 5.53 0.05
C LYS A 70 -4.40 4.09 -0.48
N VAL A 71 -5.03 3.18 0.27
CA VAL A 71 -5.01 1.72 0.00
C VAL A 71 -6.40 1.17 -0.32
N VAL A 72 -6.46 0.25 -1.27
CA VAL A 72 -7.63 -0.61 -1.52
C VAL A 72 -7.21 -2.07 -1.43
N VAL A 73 -7.86 -2.85 -0.58
CA VAL A 73 -7.56 -4.28 -0.42
C VAL A 73 -8.45 -5.10 -1.35
N CYS A 74 -7.84 -5.87 -2.23
CA CYS A 74 -8.52 -6.77 -3.16
C CYS A 74 -8.41 -8.21 -2.67
N VAL A 75 -9.50 -8.76 -2.12
CA VAL A 75 -9.56 -10.15 -1.64
C VAL A 75 -9.96 -11.05 -2.81
N ASN A 76 -8.99 -11.70 -3.44
CA ASN A 76 -9.17 -12.58 -4.58
C ASN A 76 -9.44 -14.04 -4.15
N LEU A 77 -9.89 -14.89 -5.08
CA LEU A 77 -10.18 -16.32 -4.87
C LEU A 77 -11.29 -16.61 -3.83
N LEU A 78 -12.29 -15.73 -3.71
CA LEU A 78 -13.41 -15.92 -2.78
C LEU A 78 -14.24 -17.18 -3.02
N ASP A 79 -14.33 -17.64 -4.27
CA ASP A 79 -15.03 -18.86 -4.63
C ASP A 79 -14.29 -20.11 -4.13
N GLU A 80 -12.97 -20.10 -4.20
CA GLU A 80 -12.13 -21.18 -3.65
C GLU A 80 -12.21 -21.21 -2.12
N ALA A 81 -12.15 -20.06 -1.46
CA ALA A 81 -12.33 -19.98 -0.01
C ALA A 81 -13.69 -20.54 0.42
N LYS A 82 -14.76 -20.18 -0.30
CA LYS A 82 -16.12 -20.72 -0.05
C LYS A 82 -16.18 -22.24 -0.24
N ARG A 83 -15.49 -22.78 -1.26
CA ARG A 83 -15.40 -24.23 -1.52
C ARG A 83 -14.70 -24.97 -0.38
N LYS A 84 -13.69 -24.36 0.25
CA LYS A 84 -12.98 -24.88 1.43
C LYS A 84 -13.74 -24.68 2.75
N GLY A 85 -14.96 -24.14 2.72
CA GLY A 85 -15.78 -23.89 3.91
C GLY A 85 -15.48 -22.58 4.62
N THR A 86 -14.55 -21.77 4.12
CA THR A 86 -14.18 -20.47 4.70
C THR A 86 -15.09 -19.37 4.16
N ARG A 87 -15.71 -18.60 5.06
CA ARG A 87 -16.52 -17.42 4.72
C ARG A 87 -15.86 -16.16 5.26
N ILE A 88 -15.54 -15.22 4.37
CA ILE A 88 -14.90 -13.96 4.75
C ILE A 88 -15.95 -12.87 4.78
N ASN A 89 -16.04 -12.16 5.90
CA ASN A 89 -16.88 -10.97 6.02
C ASN A 89 -16.07 -9.73 5.59
N LEU A 90 -16.20 -9.35 4.32
CA LEU A 90 -15.49 -8.22 3.72
C LEU A 90 -15.83 -6.89 4.40
N ASN A 91 -17.08 -6.70 4.82
CA ASN A 91 -17.50 -5.46 5.49
C ASN A 91 -16.84 -5.34 6.86
N LYS A 92 -16.81 -6.42 7.64
CA LYS A 92 -16.10 -6.44 8.92
C LYS A 92 -14.61 -6.18 8.69
N LEU A 93 -13.99 -6.87 7.75
CA LEU A 93 -12.57 -6.68 7.43
C LEU A 93 -12.27 -5.23 7.02
N SER A 94 -13.15 -4.61 6.22
CA SER A 94 -13.02 -3.20 5.84
C SER A 94 -13.12 -2.26 7.03
N GLY A 95 -14.02 -2.53 7.98
CA GLY A 95 -14.14 -1.78 9.22
C GLY A 95 -12.92 -1.90 10.13
N GLU A 96 -12.38 -3.11 10.27
CA GLU A 96 -11.19 -3.39 11.09
C GLU A 96 -9.90 -2.83 10.49
N LEU A 97 -9.78 -2.76 9.15
CA LEU A 97 -8.61 -2.19 8.47
C LEU A 97 -8.73 -0.69 8.22
N GLY A 98 -9.94 -0.13 8.25
CA GLY A 98 -10.20 1.29 8.00
C GLY A 98 -10.05 1.71 6.53
N VAL A 99 -9.98 0.75 5.61
CA VAL A 99 -9.83 0.94 4.15
C VAL A 99 -10.82 0.08 3.36
N PRO A 100 -11.16 0.44 2.11
CA PRO A 100 -12.06 -0.36 1.28
C PRO A 100 -11.51 -1.77 1.02
N VAL A 101 -12.33 -2.78 1.29
CA VAL A 101 -12.03 -4.18 0.99
C VAL A 101 -13.01 -4.69 -0.07
N ILE A 102 -12.48 -5.05 -1.24
CA ILE A 102 -13.27 -5.51 -2.38
C ILE A 102 -12.98 -6.98 -2.64
N GLY A 103 -14.04 -7.79 -2.64
CA GLY A 103 -13.97 -9.19 -2.99
C GLY A 103 -13.97 -9.40 -4.50
N THR A 104 -13.03 -10.19 -5.00
CA THR A 104 -12.95 -10.53 -6.43
C THR A 104 -12.85 -12.02 -6.68
N THR A 105 -13.32 -12.43 -7.84
CA THR A 105 -12.97 -13.70 -8.46
C THR A 105 -12.39 -13.39 -9.82
N ALA A 106 -11.08 -13.14 -9.87
CA ALA A 106 -10.41 -12.66 -11.08
C ALA A 106 -10.68 -13.56 -12.30
N ARG A 107 -10.68 -14.89 -12.11
CA ARG A 107 -10.97 -15.89 -13.17
C ARG A 107 -12.36 -15.74 -13.80
N LYS A 108 -13.33 -15.20 -13.05
CA LYS A 108 -14.71 -14.98 -13.51
C LYS A 108 -15.00 -13.51 -13.80
N LYS A 109 -13.99 -12.62 -13.72
CA LYS A 109 -14.12 -11.15 -13.82
C LYS A 109 -15.13 -10.53 -12.85
N ILE A 110 -15.45 -11.22 -11.75
CA ILE A 110 -16.42 -10.75 -10.75
C ILE A 110 -15.71 -9.79 -9.80
N GLY A 111 -16.32 -8.63 -9.54
CA GLY A 111 -15.86 -7.65 -8.56
C GLY A 111 -14.88 -6.60 -9.08
N LEU A 112 -14.43 -6.70 -10.35
CA LEU A 112 -13.49 -5.76 -10.95
C LEU A 112 -14.06 -4.35 -11.07
N ASP A 113 -15.34 -4.20 -11.42
CA ASP A 113 -15.96 -2.86 -11.51
C ASP A 113 -16.05 -2.17 -10.15
N LYS A 114 -16.34 -2.95 -9.08
CA LYS A 114 -16.32 -2.44 -7.71
C LYS A 114 -14.91 -2.04 -7.28
N LEU A 115 -13.89 -2.77 -7.72
CA LEU A 115 -12.49 -2.44 -7.46
C LEU A 115 -12.11 -1.13 -8.14
N LYS A 116 -12.44 -0.96 -9.43
CA LYS A 116 -12.22 0.30 -10.17
C LYS A 116 -12.91 1.49 -9.51
N GLN A 117 -14.17 1.31 -9.10
CA GLN A 117 -14.91 2.35 -8.38
C GLN A 117 -14.26 2.72 -7.04
N ALA A 118 -13.74 1.74 -6.28
CA ALA A 118 -13.04 2.00 -5.03
C ALA A 118 -11.72 2.75 -5.27
N VAL A 119 -10.97 2.36 -6.30
CA VAL A 119 -9.74 3.05 -6.72
C VAL A 119 -10.03 4.50 -7.08
N GLU A 120 -11.02 4.77 -7.93
CA GLU A 120 -11.41 6.14 -8.30
C GLU A 120 -11.74 6.98 -7.05
N LYS A 121 -12.55 6.44 -6.14
CA LYS A 121 -12.96 7.15 -4.92
C LYS A 121 -11.79 7.50 -3.99
N ILE A 122 -10.76 6.65 -3.91
CA ILE A 122 -9.56 6.92 -3.11
C ILE A 122 -8.63 7.89 -3.82
N ALA A 123 -8.44 7.72 -5.14
CA ALA A 123 -7.62 8.62 -5.95
C ALA A 123 -8.11 10.07 -5.87
N GLU A 124 -9.43 10.27 -5.87
CA GLU A 124 -10.07 11.59 -5.81
C GLU A 124 -10.30 12.10 -4.38
N ASP A 125 -9.76 11.42 -3.35
CA ASP A 125 -9.94 11.77 -1.94
C ASP A 125 -11.42 11.92 -1.50
N LYS A 126 -12.33 11.25 -2.22
CA LYS A 126 -13.79 11.26 -1.93
C LYS A 126 -14.16 10.36 -0.75
N VAL A 127 -13.26 9.51 -0.31
CA VAL A 127 -13.45 8.63 0.84
C VAL A 127 -12.41 8.97 1.90
N ARG A 128 -12.88 9.36 3.09
CA ARG A 128 -12.02 9.48 4.27
C ARG A 128 -11.65 8.08 4.74
N VAL A 129 -10.46 7.64 4.36
CA VAL A 129 -9.83 6.46 4.93
C VAL A 129 -9.18 6.81 6.25
N LYS A 130 -9.34 5.92 7.23
CA LYS A 130 -8.62 6.00 8.50
C LYS A 130 -7.96 4.64 8.72
N PRO A 131 -6.83 4.38 8.05
CA PRO A 131 -6.10 3.13 8.18
C PRO A 131 -5.90 2.77 9.65
N THR A 132 -6.04 1.49 9.96
CA THR A 132 -5.70 0.98 11.27
C THR A 132 -4.21 1.11 11.50
N VAL A 133 -3.86 1.83 12.55
CA VAL A 133 -2.46 2.00 12.99
C VAL A 133 -2.16 0.90 13.99
N ILE A 134 -1.14 0.10 13.70
CA ILE A 134 -0.63 -0.89 14.66
C ILE A 134 -0.05 -0.13 15.84
N ARG A 135 -0.50 -0.48 17.04
CA ARG A 135 0.03 0.06 18.30
C ARG A 135 0.93 -0.96 18.94
N TYR A 136 2.16 -0.55 19.21
CA TYR A 136 3.16 -1.35 19.90
C TYR A 136 3.11 -1.09 21.41
N ASP A 137 3.95 -1.81 22.14
CA ASP A 137 4.13 -1.61 23.57
C ASP A 137 4.63 -0.17 23.87
N SER A 138 4.36 0.31 25.08
CA SER A 138 4.55 1.72 25.44
C SER A 138 5.99 2.21 25.28
N ASP A 139 6.96 1.34 25.51
CA ASP A 139 8.39 1.62 25.35
C ASP A 139 8.77 1.84 23.88
N ILE A 140 8.19 1.05 22.97
CA ILE A 140 8.37 1.21 21.52
C ILE A 140 7.67 2.49 21.05
N GLU A 141 6.44 2.74 21.48
CA GLU A 141 5.69 3.95 21.11
C GLU A 141 6.38 5.24 21.59
N GLU A 142 6.99 5.22 22.78
CA GLU A 142 7.78 6.33 23.28
C GLU A 142 9.01 6.59 22.40
N LYS A 143 9.73 5.53 22.01
CA LYS A 143 10.86 5.64 21.09
C LYS A 143 10.45 6.16 19.72
N ILE A 144 9.33 5.68 19.16
CA ILE A 144 8.76 6.19 17.90
C ILE A 144 8.51 7.69 18.01
N LYS A 145 7.84 8.13 19.09
CA LYS A 145 7.55 9.54 19.33
C LYS A 145 8.82 10.40 19.40
N ASN A 146 9.84 9.91 20.11
CA ASN A 146 11.12 10.61 20.25
C ASN A 146 11.84 10.75 18.91
N ILE A 147 11.82 9.71 18.07
CA ILE A 147 12.41 9.78 16.73
C ILE A 147 11.63 10.77 15.86
N ILE A 148 10.30 10.69 15.82
CA ILE A 148 9.46 11.62 15.04
C ILE A 148 9.74 13.07 15.44
N ALA A 149 9.90 13.35 16.73
CA ALA A 149 10.20 14.69 17.22
C ALA A 149 11.57 15.23 16.75
N GLY A 150 12.51 14.34 16.39
CA GLY A 150 13.80 14.70 15.82
C GLY A 150 13.83 14.79 14.29
N LEU A 151 12.75 14.41 13.60
CA LEU A 151 12.68 14.50 12.14
C LEU A 151 12.41 15.94 11.69
N SER A 152 13.02 16.34 10.58
CA SER A 152 12.78 17.67 10.01
C SER A 152 11.37 17.78 9.40
N PRO A 153 10.78 18.98 9.33
CA PRO A 153 9.48 19.20 8.68
C PRO A 153 9.43 18.74 7.21
N GLU A 154 10.55 18.87 6.48
CA GLU A 154 10.66 18.48 5.08
C GLU A 154 10.50 16.96 4.91
N ILE A 155 11.11 16.18 5.82
CA ILE A 155 10.96 14.72 5.86
C ILE A 155 9.53 14.34 6.21
N CYS A 156 8.94 14.98 7.23
CA CYS A 156 7.57 14.70 7.66
C CYS A 156 6.52 15.04 6.60
N THR A 157 6.82 15.97 5.69
CA THR A 157 5.95 16.33 4.56
C THR A 157 6.09 15.34 3.42
N SER A 158 7.31 14.83 3.20
CA SER A 158 7.62 13.97 2.06
C SER A 158 7.31 12.50 2.33
N PHE A 159 7.33 12.09 3.61
CA PHE A 159 7.24 10.70 4.05
C PHE A 159 6.31 10.54 5.24
N ASN A 160 5.82 9.32 5.44
CA ASN A 160 5.12 8.98 6.66
C ASN A 160 6.12 8.93 7.83
N PRO A 161 6.04 9.86 8.81
CA PRO A 161 7.05 9.97 9.86
C PRO A 161 7.02 8.77 10.80
N ARG A 162 5.85 8.15 11.01
CA ARG A 162 5.72 6.96 11.86
C ARG A 162 6.41 5.76 11.23
N TRP A 163 6.17 5.52 9.95
CA TRP A 163 6.83 4.42 9.23
C TRP A 163 8.35 4.60 9.25
N LEU A 164 8.83 5.82 8.99
CA LEU A 164 10.27 6.11 9.05
C LEU A 164 10.85 5.85 10.46
N ALA A 165 10.16 6.28 11.51
CA ALA A 165 10.59 6.01 12.88
C ALA A 165 10.66 4.51 13.22
N LEU A 166 9.70 3.71 12.75
CA LEU A 166 9.73 2.26 12.90
C LEU A 166 10.93 1.63 12.20
N ARG A 167 11.23 2.06 10.96
CA ARG A 167 12.39 1.57 10.21
C ARG A 167 13.72 1.92 10.88
N ILE A 168 13.83 3.13 11.43
CA ILE A 168 15.01 3.57 12.19
C ILE A 168 15.19 2.69 13.44
N LEU A 169 14.10 2.35 14.14
CA LEU A 169 14.16 1.48 15.32
C LEU A 169 14.57 0.04 14.99
N GLU A 170 14.20 -0.45 13.81
CA GLU A 170 14.62 -1.77 13.33
C GLU A 170 16.10 -1.80 12.92
N GLY A 171 16.78 -0.66 12.86
CA GLY A 171 18.19 -0.57 12.50
C GLY A 171 18.45 -0.69 10.99
N ASP A 172 17.42 -0.44 10.16
CA ASP A 172 17.56 -0.48 8.71
C ASP A 172 18.40 0.72 8.22
N GLN A 173 19.70 0.48 8.03
CA GLN A 173 20.64 1.52 7.58
C GLN A 173 20.37 1.99 6.15
N THR A 174 19.70 1.18 5.33
CA THR A 174 19.40 1.52 3.92
C THR A 174 18.50 2.74 3.83
N ILE A 175 17.71 3.02 4.88
CA ILE A 175 16.80 4.15 4.85
C ILE A 175 17.52 5.50 4.86
N PHE A 176 18.69 5.59 5.50
CA PHE A 176 19.46 6.83 5.53
C PHE A 176 20.05 7.14 4.15
N GLU A 177 20.53 6.12 3.43
CA GLU A 177 21.01 6.25 2.06
C GLU A 177 19.90 6.73 1.12
N VAL A 178 18.69 6.18 1.31
CA VAL A 178 17.53 6.54 0.49
C VAL A 178 17.03 7.95 0.81
N LEU A 179 16.99 8.35 2.09
CA LEU A 179 16.63 9.72 2.48
C LEU A 179 17.59 10.75 1.88
N ASP A 180 18.89 10.49 1.93
CA ASP A 180 19.92 11.41 1.41
C ASP A 180 19.83 11.55 -0.12
N GLN A 181 19.58 10.44 -0.83
CA GLN A 181 19.44 10.45 -2.29
C GLN A 181 18.12 11.03 -2.81
N LYS A 182 17.01 10.86 -2.08
CA LYS A 182 15.65 11.11 -2.59
C LYS A 182 15.02 12.43 -2.17
N ILE A 183 15.62 13.18 -1.23
CA ILE A 183 15.24 14.60 -0.99
C ILE A 183 15.42 15.46 -2.26
N ASN A 184 16.24 15.00 -3.23
CA ASN A 184 16.55 15.68 -4.49
C ASN A 184 16.05 14.97 -5.77
N TYR A 185 15.23 13.92 -5.69
CA TYR A 185 14.88 13.12 -6.88
C TYR A 185 13.58 13.58 -7.56
N PRO A 186 13.60 13.92 -8.87
CA PRO A 186 12.39 14.25 -9.62
C PRO A 186 11.50 13.02 -9.79
N ILE A 187 10.19 13.25 -9.80
CA ILE A 187 9.15 12.24 -10.00
C ILE A 187 9.48 11.51 -11.33
N PRO A 188 9.61 10.17 -11.37
CA PRO A 188 10.03 9.45 -12.58
C PRO A 188 9.07 9.58 -13.77
N PHE A 189 7.88 10.17 -13.57
CA PHE A 189 6.77 10.11 -14.52
C PHE A 189 6.26 11.48 -14.98
N ASP A 190 6.99 12.57 -14.71
CA ASP A 190 6.62 13.92 -15.18
C ASP A 190 6.92 14.18 -16.67
N ASN A 191 7.47 13.20 -17.39
CA ASN A 191 7.67 13.32 -18.83
C ASN A 191 6.44 12.81 -19.59
N GLU A 192 5.58 13.75 -20.01
CA GLU A 192 4.43 13.51 -20.91
C GLU A 192 4.78 12.79 -22.23
N GLU A 193 6.06 12.56 -22.54
CA GLU A 193 6.50 11.98 -23.81
C GLU A 193 6.47 10.44 -23.88
N GLU A 194 6.47 9.69 -22.77
CA GLU A 194 6.52 8.21 -22.82
C GLU A 194 5.14 7.53 -22.99
N VAL A 195 4.05 8.29 -23.01
CA VAL A 195 2.68 7.76 -23.21
C VAL A 195 2.33 7.55 -24.70
N ARG A 196 3.28 7.75 -25.62
CA ARG A 196 3.07 7.67 -27.09
C ARG A 196 3.86 6.58 -27.83
N ARG A 197 4.19 5.46 -27.20
CA ARG A 197 4.70 4.28 -27.94
C ARG A 197 3.94 3.01 -27.60
#